data_AF-A0A3D0YMP2-F1
#
_entry.id   AF-A0A3D0YMP2-F1
#
_cell.length_a   1.000
_cell.length_b   1.000
_cell.length_c   1.000
_cell.angle_alpha   90.00
_cell.angle_beta   90.00
_cell.angle_gamma   90.00
#
_symmetry.space_group_name_H-M   'P 1'
#
loop_
_entity.id
_entity.type
_entity.pdbx_description
1 polymer ?
#
loop_
_entity_poly.entity_id
_entity_poly.type
_entity_poly.pdbx_seq_one_letter_code
_entity_poly.pdbx_strand_id
1 'polypeptide(L)'
;MRKFTVLIGLRTSETEVGRIGLRQAAVTIESRLGPKNLGLIVRKDSGEAAYGLLFKSLWVDIRGQERAKEVVFMAVSYAGEGEVADSNTVATVMMLASSLANEKPSRTIRIVFLPFDRSPADQKSWLRERCLSDDESCVAVIGLKTMQQAPQISADSWQMVNTDSKAKLWWESLKKGDLLDTDMPNVWITHPVYATDAWQDKKNERLNATIGVTQEIRGWLYTVAR
;
A
#
# COMPACT_ATOMS: atom_id res chain seq x y z
N MET A 1 12.98 1.72 9.81
CA MET A 1 11.77 2.55 10.02
C MET A 1 12.03 3.97 10.55
N ARG A 2 12.94 4.20 11.54
CA ARG A 2 13.23 5.56 12.10
C ARG A 2 13.48 6.66 11.04
N LYS A 3 13.98 6.31 9.86
CA LYS A 3 14.34 7.27 8.80
C LYS A 3 13.16 7.86 8.02
N PHE A 4 12.01 7.18 7.89
CA PHE A 4 10.93 7.69 7.01
C PHE A 4 10.15 8.84 7.66
N THR A 5 9.78 8.70 8.93
CA THR A 5 9.08 9.76 9.69
C THR A 5 10.00 10.90 10.08
N VAL A 6 11.17 10.59 10.64
CA VAL A 6 12.05 11.60 11.26
C VAL A 6 12.75 12.48 10.23
N LEU A 7 12.97 11.99 8.99
CA LEU A 7 13.76 12.72 8.00
C LEU A 7 12.93 13.40 6.90
N ILE A 8 11.70 12.94 6.64
CA ILE A 8 10.93 13.39 5.45
C ILE A 8 9.83 14.38 5.83
N GLY A 9 9.23 14.25 7.03
CA GLY A 9 8.16 15.15 7.47
C GLY A 9 6.96 15.18 6.51
N LEU A 10 6.38 16.36 6.31
CA LEU A 10 5.20 16.64 5.47
C LEU A 10 5.42 16.21 4.01
N ARG A 11 4.41 15.56 3.41
CA ARG A 11 4.43 15.02 2.04
C ARG A 11 3.10 15.35 1.35
N THR A 12 3.04 16.51 0.71
CA THR A 12 1.85 17.00 -0.01
C THR A 12 2.24 17.78 -1.27
N SER A 13 1.41 17.78 -2.31
CA SER A 13 1.61 18.60 -3.50
C SER A 13 1.48 20.10 -3.23
N GLU A 14 0.71 20.46 -2.21
CA GLU A 14 0.20 21.83 -2.04
C GLU A 14 1.28 22.83 -1.61
N THR A 15 2.25 22.39 -0.82
CA THR A 15 3.31 23.25 -0.28
C THR A 15 4.68 22.89 -0.83
N GLU A 16 5.60 23.84 -0.91
CA GLU A 16 6.97 23.57 -1.37
C GLU A 16 7.69 22.54 -0.48
N VAL A 17 7.54 22.68 0.84
CA VAL A 17 8.06 21.72 1.82
C VAL A 17 7.47 20.33 1.58
N GLY A 18 6.15 20.25 1.37
CA GLY A 18 5.47 18.99 1.06
C GLY A 18 5.98 18.35 -0.24
N ARG A 19 6.22 19.14 -1.29
CA ARG A 19 6.74 18.65 -2.58
C ARG A 19 8.18 18.14 -2.47
N ILE A 20 8.99 18.77 -1.62
CA ILE A 20 10.33 18.25 -1.27
C ILE A 20 10.17 16.90 -0.55
N GLY A 21 9.28 16.82 0.44
CA GLY A 21 9.00 15.60 1.19
C GLY A 21 8.53 14.45 0.29
N LEU A 22 7.60 14.70 -0.64
CA LEU A 22 7.13 13.70 -1.61
C LEU A 22 8.28 13.14 -2.47
N ARG A 23 9.17 14.00 -2.96
CA ARG A 23 10.35 13.57 -3.74
C ARG A 23 11.31 12.73 -2.90
N GLN A 24 11.57 13.16 -1.66
CA GLN A 24 12.43 12.42 -0.74
C GLN A 24 11.83 11.07 -0.34
N ALA A 25 10.50 10.99 -0.18
CA ALA A 25 9.77 9.75 0.05
C ALA A 25 9.94 8.78 -1.12
N ALA A 26 9.71 9.24 -2.34
CA ALA A 26 9.89 8.44 -3.54
C ALA A 26 11.33 7.89 -3.65
N VAL A 27 12.35 8.74 -3.50
CA VAL A 27 13.77 8.33 -3.52
C VAL A 27 14.08 7.33 -2.41
N THR A 28 13.49 7.51 -1.21
CA THR A 28 13.71 6.60 -0.08
C THR A 28 13.10 5.23 -0.33
N ILE A 29 11.88 5.17 -0.87
CA ILE A 29 11.21 3.92 -1.25
C ILE A 29 12.04 3.20 -2.31
N GLU A 30 12.42 3.90 -3.37
CA GLU A 30 13.23 3.34 -4.47
C GLU A 30 14.56 2.81 -3.95
N SER A 31 15.27 3.57 -3.12
CA SER A 31 16.56 3.15 -2.55
C SER A 31 16.43 1.91 -1.65
N ARG A 32 15.30 1.78 -0.95
CA ARG A 32 15.04 0.67 -0.03
C ARG A 32 14.65 -0.60 -0.75
N LEU A 33 13.82 -0.50 -1.78
CA LEU A 33 13.35 -1.67 -2.52
C LEU A 33 14.33 -2.07 -3.63
N GLY A 34 15.09 -1.10 -4.15
CA GLY A 34 15.91 -1.27 -5.33
C GLY A 34 17.05 -2.30 -5.22
N PRO A 35 17.78 -2.50 -6.33
CA PRO A 35 18.75 -3.59 -6.47
C PRO A 35 19.86 -3.62 -5.43
N LYS A 36 20.25 -2.44 -4.93
CA LYS A 36 21.33 -2.29 -3.94
C LYS A 36 20.95 -2.69 -2.51
N ASN A 37 19.66 -2.94 -2.23
CA ASN A 37 19.20 -3.29 -0.90
C ASN A 37 18.36 -4.57 -0.89
N LEU A 38 17.20 -4.59 -1.57
CA LEU A 38 16.35 -5.80 -1.63
C LEU A 38 16.42 -6.55 -2.96
N GLY A 39 17.16 -6.04 -3.95
CA GLY A 39 17.28 -6.71 -5.24
C GLY A 39 16.09 -6.51 -6.18
N LEU A 40 15.03 -5.79 -5.77
CA LEU A 40 13.84 -5.62 -6.59
C LEU A 40 14.03 -4.55 -7.67
N ILE A 41 13.34 -4.73 -8.80
CA ILE A 41 13.29 -3.74 -9.87
C ILE A 41 12.13 -2.79 -9.58
N VAL A 42 12.47 -1.56 -9.18
CA VAL A 42 11.48 -0.49 -8.95
C VAL A 42 11.14 0.18 -10.27
N ARG A 43 9.88 0.06 -10.68
CA ARG A 43 9.32 0.71 -11.88
C ARG A 43 8.61 2.00 -11.50
N LYS A 44 8.42 2.88 -12.49
CA LYS A 44 7.76 4.17 -12.33
C LYS A 44 6.83 4.43 -13.51
N ASP A 45 5.73 5.13 -13.28
CA ASP A 45 4.82 5.53 -14.36
C ASP A 45 5.35 6.80 -15.04
N SER A 46 4.57 7.32 -15.98
CA SER A 46 4.82 8.62 -16.61
C SER A 46 4.78 9.78 -15.61
N GLY A 47 4.06 9.61 -14.50
CA GLY A 47 3.88 10.62 -13.45
C GLY A 47 2.77 11.61 -13.79
N GLU A 48 2.15 12.17 -12.77
CA GLU A 48 1.15 13.22 -12.92
C GLU A 48 1.83 14.58 -12.71
N ALA A 49 1.54 15.50 -13.61
CA ALA A 49 2.01 16.87 -13.51
C ALA A 49 1.19 17.63 -12.45
N ALA A 50 1.85 18.08 -11.39
CA ALA A 50 1.28 18.99 -10.40
C ALA A 50 2.33 20.04 -10.02
N TYR A 51 1.94 21.32 -10.04
CA TYR A 51 2.84 22.44 -9.71
C TYR A 51 4.18 22.43 -10.48
N GLY A 52 4.14 22.07 -11.76
CA GLY A 52 5.34 21.99 -12.63
C GLY A 52 6.28 20.82 -12.34
N LEU A 53 5.89 19.88 -11.46
CA LEU A 53 6.64 18.66 -11.16
C LEU A 53 5.87 17.42 -11.59
N LEU A 54 6.59 16.36 -11.94
CA LEU A 54 6.02 15.04 -12.24
C LEU A 54 6.12 14.14 -11.00
N PHE A 55 4.99 13.84 -10.39
CA PHE A 55 4.90 12.91 -9.27
C PHE A 55 4.54 11.52 -9.77
N LYS A 56 5.41 10.55 -9.52
CA LYS A 56 5.31 9.20 -10.08
C LYS A 56 4.80 8.21 -9.05
N SER A 57 3.97 7.28 -9.50
CA SER A 57 3.79 6.01 -8.79
C SER A 57 5.08 5.21 -8.89
N LEU A 58 5.44 4.54 -7.81
CA LEU A 58 6.52 3.56 -7.77
C LEU A 58 5.92 2.18 -7.56
N TRP A 59 6.41 1.16 -8.25
CA TRP A 59 5.99 -0.20 -7.93
C TRP A 59 7.09 -1.23 -8.11
N VAL A 60 6.87 -2.37 -7.46
CA VAL A 60 7.67 -3.58 -7.61
C VAL A 60 6.73 -4.76 -7.86
N ASP A 61 7.21 -5.72 -8.63
CA ASP A 61 6.46 -6.93 -8.96
C ASP A 61 7.09 -8.13 -8.27
N ILE A 62 6.26 -8.89 -7.56
CA ILE A 62 6.54 -10.28 -7.21
C ILE A 62 5.90 -11.12 -8.31
N ARG A 63 6.73 -11.53 -9.27
CA ARG A 63 6.26 -12.06 -10.56
C ARG A 63 5.58 -13.42 -10.38
N GLY A 64 4.36 -13.54 -10.93
CA GLY A 64 3.63 -14.79 -10.98
C GLY A 64 4.33 -15.84 -11.86
N GLN A 65 4.23 -17.12 -11.50
CA GLN A 65 4.84 -18.21 -12.26
C GLN A 65 3.95 -18.73 -13.39
N GLU A 66 2.64 -18.79 -13.18
CA GLU A 66 1.69 -19.41 -14.11
C GLU A 66 0.86 -18.37 -14.85
N ARG A 67 0.36 -17.37 -14.12
CA ARG A 67 -0.56 -16.34 -14.57
C ARG A 67 0.06 -14.96 -14.37
N ALA A 68 1.27 -14.78 -14.89
CA ALA A 68 2.08 -13.58 -14.67
C ALA A 68 1.42 -12.27 -15.13
N LYS A 69 0.46 -12.33 -16.06
CA LYS A 69 -0.30 -11.19 -16.58
C LYS A 69 -1.52 -10.83 -15.74
N GLU A 70 -1.94 -11.72 -14.85
CA GLU A 70 -2.98 -11.45 -13.85
C GLU A 70 -2.32 -10.76 -12.65
N VAL A 71 -2.74 -9.52 -12.37
CA VAL A 71 -2.11 -8.63 -11.38
C VAL A 71 -3.03 -8.42 -10.19
N VAL A 72 -2.51 -8.72 -9.01
CA VAL A 72 -3.10 -8.37 -7.71
C VAL A 72 -2.37 -7.16 -7.16
N PHE A 73 -3.08 -6.05 -6.94
CA PHE A 73 -2.48 -4.83 -6.43
C PHE A 73 -2.48 -4.80 -4.89
N MET A 74 -1.33 -4.46 -4.32
CA MET A 74 -1.22 -3.90 -2.97
C MET A 74 -0.86 -2.43 -3.10
N ALA A 75 -1.72 -1.51 -2.64
CA ALA A 75 -1.51 -0.08 -2.85
C ALA A 75 -1.43 0.73 -1.55
N VAL A 76 -0.60 1.76 -1.52
CA VAL A 76 -0.54 2.73 -0.41
C VAL A 76 -0.12 4.10 -0.94
N SER A 77 -0.65 5.17 -0.36
CA SER A 77 -0.14 6.52 -0.63
C SER A 77 1.14 6.77 0.17
N TYR A 78 2.15 7.40 -0.45
CA TYR A 78 3.29 7.92 0.28
C TYR A 78 3.16 9.42 0.63
N ALA A 79 2.03 10.06 0.30
CA ALA A 79 1.66 11.35 0.87
C ALA A 79 1.31 11.22 2.37
N GLY A 80 1.24 12.35 3.07
CA GLY A 80 0.84 12.39 4.47
C GLY A 80 1.38 13.62 5.21
N GLU A 81 0.88 13.85 6.42
CA GLU A 81 1.19 15.03 7.24
C GLU A 81 2.56 14.94 7.91
N GLY A 82 3.30 13.86 7.66
CA GLY A 82 4.62 13.60 8.26
C GLY A 82 4.54 12.95 9.62
N GLU A 83 3.36 12.52 10.03
CA GLU A 83 3.15 11.83 11.28
C GLU A 83 3.65 10.39 11.23
N VAL A 84 3.76 9.79 12.41
CA VAL A 84 4.23 8.41 12.55
C VAL A 84 3.27 7.43 11.88
N ALA A 85 1.97 7.74 11.89
CA ALA A 85 0.91 6.95 11.28
C ALA A 85 1.09 6.79 9.76
N ASP A 86 1.20 7.89 9.01
CA ASP A 86 1.43 7.88 7.55
C ASP A 86 2.74 7.19 7.17
N SER A 87 3.74 7.31 8.03
CA SER A 87 5.01 6.66 7.79
C SER A 87 4.93 5.15 8.04
N ASN A 88 4.07 4.72 8.96
CA ASN A 88 3.91 3.32 9.32
C ASN A 88 3.18 2.53 8.23
N THR A 89 2.18 3.12 7.57
CA THR A 89 1.51 2.48 6.41
C THR A 89 2.50 2.18 5.29
N VAL A 90 3.28 3.18 4.86
CA VAL A 90 4.33 3.01 3.84
C VAL A 90 5.38 2.00 4.28
N ALA A 91 5.80 2.04 5.54
CA ALA A 91 6.76 1.09 6.08
C ALA A 91 6.24 -0.35 6.12
N THR A 92 4.98 -0.57 6.49
CA THR A 92 4.33 -1.90 6.40
C THR A 92 4.39 -2.42 4.98
N VAL A 93 4.06 -1.60 3.99
CA VAL A 93 4.07 -2.03 2.59
C VAL A 93 5.48 -2.31 2.07
N MET A 94 6.49 -1.55 2.50
CA MET A 94 7.89 -1.91 2.22
C MET A 94 8.31 -3.23 2.90
N MET A 95 7.83 -3.50 4.12
CA MET A 95 8.08 -4.78 4.80
C MET A 95 7.38 -5.94 4.09
N LEU A 96 6.17 -5.74 3.56
CA LEU A 96 5.47 -6.71 2.71
C LEU A 96 6.26 -7.02 1.45
N ALA A 97 6.77 -6.01 0.74
CA ALA A 97 7.60 -6.23 -0.43
C ALA A 97 8.84 -7.06 -0.11
N SER A 98 9.49 -6.78 1.02
CA SER A 98 10.65 -7.56 1.48
C SER A 98 10.29 -9.00 1.84
N SER A 99 9.15 -9.24 2.49
CA SER A 99 8.75 -10.58 2.92
C SER A 99 8.25 -11.45 1.76
N LEU A 100 7.73 -10.83 0.70
CA LEU A 100 7.26 -11.50 -0.51
C LEU A 100 8.34 -11.65 -1.59
N ALA A 101 9.50 -11.00 -1.44
CA ALA A 101 10.53 -10.90 -2.49
C ALA A 101 10.96 -12.23 -3.14
N ASN A 102 10.96 -13.31 -2.34
CA ASN A 102 11.38 -14.65 -2.78
C ASN A 102 10.20 -15.62 -2.97
N GLU A 103 8.97 -15.14 -2.82
CA GLU A 103 7.77 -15.95 -3.02
C GLU A 103 7.53 -16.19 -4.51
N LYS A 104 6.80 -17.27 -4.80
CA LYS A 104 6.46 -17.68 -6.16
C LYS A 104 4.95 -17.83 -6.31
N PRO A 105 4.19 -16.71 -6.28
CA PRO A 105 2.75 -16.76 -6.47
C PRO A 105 2.39 -17.22 -7.88
N SER A 106 1.16 -17.68 -8.09
CA SER A 106 0.68 -18.04 -9.44
C SER A 106 0.44 -16.77 -10.27
N ARG A 107 -0.17 -15.76 -9.66
CA ARG A 107 -0.43 -14.43 -10.22
C ARG A 107 0.63 -13.41 -9.77
N THR A 108 0.81 -12.34 -10.52
CA THR A 108 1.75 -11.27 -10.11
C THR A 108 1.16 -10.45 -8.97
N ILE A 109 1.91 -10.28 -7.88
CA ILE A 109 1.58 -9.30 -6.84
C ILE A 109 2.35 -8.02 -7.15
N ARG A 110 1.63 -6.95 -7.49
CA ARG A 110 2.20 -5.62 -7.76
C ARG A 110 2.00 -4.71 -6.56
N ILE A 111 3.10 -4.32 -5.93
CA ILE A 111 3.09 -3.45 -4.76
C ILE A 111 3.35 -2.02 -5.21
N VAL A 112 2.36 -1.15 -5.05
CA VAL A 112 2.32 0.21 -5.59
C VAL A 112 2.34 1.25 -4.48
N PHE A 113 3.24 2.21 -4.61
CA PHE A 113 3.34 3.40 -3.79
C PHE A 113 2.84 4.59 -4.63
N LEU A 114 1.67 5.09 -4.29
CA LEU A 114 0.97 6.17 -4.97
C LEU A 114 1.44 7.54 -4.45
N PRO A 115 1.62 8.55 -5.31
CA PRO A 115 2.12 9.86 -4.91
C PRO A 115 1.15 10.67 -4.06
N PHE A 116 -0.15 10.44 -4.20
CA PHE A 116 -1.19 11.27 -3.59
C PHE A 116 -2.17 10.43 -2.80
N ASP A 117 -2.63 11.00 -1.69
CA ASP A 117 -3.75 10.45 -0.94
C ASP A 117 -5.06 10.94 -1.57
N ARG A 118 -5.73 10.07 -2.32
CA ARG A 118 -7.00 10.36 -3.03
C ARG A 118 -8.10 9.42 -2.55
N SER A 119 -9.32 9.60 -3.04
CA SER A 119 -10.39 8.66 -2.70
C SER A 119 -10.06 7.22 -3.15
N PRO A 120 -10.59 6.19 -2.47
CA PRO A 120 -10.51 4.80 -2.91
C PRO A 120 -10.84 4.57 -4.39
N ALA A 121 -11.85 5.28 -4.91
CA ALA A 121 -12.29 5.17 -6.30
C ALA A 121 -11.23 5.76 -7.26
N ASP A 122 -10.72 6.96 -6.96
CA ASP A 122 -9.70 7.60 -7.79
C ASP A 122 -8.40 6.81 -7.83
N GLN A 123 -7.97 6.25 -6.69
CA GLN A 123 -6.78 5.43 -6.62
C GLN A 123 -6.96 4.10 -7.39
N LYS A 124 -8.16 3.52 -7.37
CA LYS A 124 -8.48 2.33 -8.18
C LYS A 124 -8.38 2.64 -9.67
N SER A 125 -8.95 3.76 -10.13
CA SER A 125 -8.83 4.19 -11.53
C SER A 125 -7.37 4.45 -11.91
N TRP A 126 -6.62 5.14 -11.04
CA TRP A 126 -5.18 5.40 -11.23
C TRP A 126 -4.38 4.12 -11.46
N LEU A 127 -4.60 3.09 -10.63
CA LEU A 127 -3.89 1.82 -10.75
C LEU A 127 -4.14 1.15 -12.11
N ARG A 128 -5.39 1.18 -12.60
CA ARG A 128 -5.74 0.62 -13.91
C ARG A 128 -5.14 1.42 -15.06
N GLU A 129 -5.20 2.74 -15.00
CA GLU A 129 -4.80 3.60 -16.11
C GLU A 129 -3.28 3.77 -16.23
N ARG A 130 -2.55 3.63 -15.11
CA ARG A 130 -1.16 4.08 -15.01
C ARG A 130 -0.20 3.03 -14.50
N CYS A 131 -0.71 1.97 -13.86
CA CYS A 131 0.10 0.92 -13.24
C CYS A 131 -0.23 -0.48 -13.79
N LEU A 132 -1.07 -0.58 -14.81
CA LEU A 132 -1.38 -1.82 -15.53
C LEU A 132 -0.95 -1.65 -16.99
N SER A 133 -0.28 -2.65 -17.55
CA SER A 133 0.12 -2.68 -18.96
C SER A 133 -1.05 -3.17 -19.83
N ASP A 134 -1.04 -2.86 -21.12
CA ASP A 134 -2.12 -3.22 -22.05
C ASP A 134 -2.39 -4.74 -22.14
N ASP A 135 -1.38 -5.57 -21.84
CA ASP A 135 -1.47 -7.02 -21.88
C ASP A 135 -1.69 -7.67 -20.50
N GLU A 136 -1.89 -6.86 -19.45
CA GLU A 136 -2.14 -7.30 -18.07
C GLU A 136 -3.63 -7.12 -17.70
N SER A 137 -4.12 -7.93 -16.77
CA SER A 137 -5.45 -7.82 -16.20
C SER A 137 -5.40 -7.59 -14.69
N CYS A 138 -6.23 -6.68 -14.19
CA CYS A 138 -6.34 -6.44 -12.74
C CYS A 138 -7.31 -7.46 -12.13
N VAL A 139 -6.79 -8.33 -11.26
CA VAL A 139 -7.59 -9.34 -10.54
C VAL A 139 -8.23 -8.75 -9.29
N ALA A 140 -7.47 -8.03 -8.48
CA ALA A 140 -7.98 -7.42 -7.26
C ALA A 140 -7.10 -6.26 -6.79
N VAL A 141 -7.66 -5.42 -5.91
CA VAL A 141 -6.93 -4.34 -5.24
C VAL A 141 -7.11 -4.44 -3.73
N ILE A 142 -6.00 -4.51 -2.99
CA ILE A 142 -5.96 -4.30 -1.55
C ILE A 142 -5.19 -3.01 -1.31
N GLY A 143 -5.87 -1.99 -0.80
CA GLY A 143 -5.29 -0.68 -0.55
C GLY A 143 -5.19 -0.38 0.94
N LEU A 144 -4.10 0.26 1.36
CA LEU A 144 -3.88 0.67 2.75
C LEU A 144 -4.03 2.18 2.90
N LYS A 145 -4.75 2.60 3.94
CA LYS A 145 -4.95 4.01 4.30
C LYS A 145 -4.46 4.30 5.71
N THR A 146 -3.90 5.50 5.89
CA THR A 146 -3.66 6.04 7.23
C THR A 146 -5.00 6.30 7.92
N MET A 147 -5.02 6.10 9.22
CA MET A 147 -6.17 6.36 10.06
C MET A 147 -6.06 7.77 10.64
N GLN A 148 -6.88 8.71 10.15
CA GLN A 148 -6.85 10.10 10.64
C GLN A 148 -7.53 10.30 12.00
N GLN A 149 -8.39 9.37 12.44
CA GLN A 149 -9.08 9.45 13.74
C GLN A 149 -9.00 8.11 14.47
N ALA A 150 -8.75 8.15 15.78
CA ALA A 150 -8.70 6.96 16.60
C ALA A 150 -10.03 6.18 16.53
N PRO A 151 -10.02 4.87 16.25
CA PRO A 151 -11.25 4.10 16.13
C PRO A 151 -11.93 3.87 17.47
N GLN A 152 -13.24 3.62 17.41
CA GLN A 152 -13.86 2.77 18.44
C GLN A 152 -13.31 1.35 18.30
N ILE A 153 -12.62 0.88 19.34
CA ILE A 153 -11.88 -0.40 19.34
C ILE A 153 -12.86 -1.58 19.43
N SER A 154 -12.72 -2.56 18.52
CA SER A 154 -13.31 -3.90 18.65
C SER A 154 -12.34 -4.97 18.11
N ALA A 155 -12.64 -6.24 18.41
CA ALA A 155 -11.72 -7.38 18.30
C ALA A 155 -11.24 -7.73 16.87
N ASP A 156 -11.94 -7.26 15.82
CA ASP A 156 -11.51 -7.28 14.41
C ASP A 156 -11.08 -5.87 13.99
N SER A 157 -9.91 -5.44 14.49
CA SER A 157 -9.47 -4.03 14.43
C SER A 157 -9.25 -3.45 13.02
N TRP A 158 -9.39 -4.24 11.97
CA TRP A 158 -9.40 -3.74 10.59
C TRP A 158 -10.70 -3.03 10.25
N GLN A 159 -10.58 -1.91 9.54
CA GLN A 159 -11.73 -1.13 9.08
C GLN A 159 -11.65 -0.91 7.58
N MET A 160 -12.77 -1.06 6.90
CA MET A 160 -12.91 -0.74 5.49
C MET A 160 -13.20 0.75 5.31
N VAL A 161 -12.49 1.40 4.40
CA VAL A 161 -12.59 2.84 4.10
C VAL A 161 -13.59 3.10 2.98
N ASN A 162 -13.66 2.23 1.96
CA ASN A 162 -14.71 2.30 0.95
C ASN A 162 -16.00 1.63 1.46
N THR A 163 -17.17 2.16 1.12
CA THR A 163 -18.46 1.72 1.69
C THR A 163 -19.27 0.76 0.81
N ASP A 164 -18.68 0.26 -0.28
CA ASP A 164 -19.39 -0.60 -1.24
C ASP A 164 -19.70 -1.98 -0.65
N SER A 165 -20.93 -2.46 -0.87
CA SER A 165 -21.41 -3.72 -0.30
C SER A 165 -20.75 -4.95 -0.92
N LYS A 166 -20.38 -4.91 -2.20
CA LYS A 166 -19.65 -6.00 -2.86
C LYS A 166 -18.22 -6.08 -2.34
N ALA A 167 -17.56 -4.93 -2.18
CA ALA A 167 -16.24 -4.85 -1.54
C ALA A 167 -16.26 -5.44 -0.12
N LYS A 168 -17.29 -5.11 0.67
CA LYS A 168 -17.46 -5.68 2.01
C LYS A 168 -17.58 -7.20 1.98
N LEU A 169 -18.46 -7.75 1.16
CA LEU A 169 -18.66 -9.20 1.05
C LEU A 169 -17.38 -9.92 0.62
N TRP A 170 -16.69 -9.38 -0.38
CA TRP A 170 -15.41 -9.92 -0.84
C TRP A 170 -14.34 -9.90 0.27
N TRP A 171 -14.20 -8.78 0.98
CA TRP A 171 -13.23 -8.66 2.06
C TRP A 171 -13.53 -9.62 3.23
N GLU A 172 -14.80 -9.79 3.60
CA GLU A 172 -15.20 -10.77 4.63
C GLU A 172 -14.91 -12.21 4.21
N SER A 173 -15.04 -12.54 2.92
CA SER A 173 -14.65 -13.84 2.38
C SER A 173 -13.12 -14.02 2.40
N LEU A 174 -12.38 -12.99 1.99
CA LEU A 174 -10.92 -12.99 1.98
C LEU A 174 -10.32 -13.19 3.37
N LYS A 175 -10.90 -12.56 4.39
CA LYS A 175 -10.50 -12.75 5.80
C LYS A 175 -10.61 -14.21 6.26
N LYS A 176 -11.54 -14.97 5.68
CA LYS A 176 -11.74 -16.41 5.98
C LYS A 176 -10.85 -17.33 5.15
N GLY A 177 -10.06 -16.77 4.22
CA GLY A 177 -9.23 -17.52 3.28
C GLY A 177 -9.96 -17.98 2.02
N ASP A 178 -11.18 -17.49 1.80
CA ASP A 178 -11.99 -17.79 0.61
C ASP A 178 -11.91 -16.67 -0.44
N LEU A 179 -12.31 -16.98 -1.67
CA LEU A 179 -12.42 -16.00 -2.75
C LEU A 179 -13.82 -16.03 -3.35
N LEU A 180 -14.55 -14.92 -3.22
CA LEU A 180 -15.79 -14.70 -3.97
C LEU A 180 -15.46 -14.27 -5.40
N ASP A 181 -16.07 -14.94 -6.37
CA ASP A 181 -16.00 -14.55 -7.77
C ASP A 181 -16.74 -13.23 -7.97
N THR A 182 -15.97 -12.18 -8.21
CA THR A 182 -16.46 -10.81 -8.36
C THR A 182 -15.61 -10.12 -9.43
N ASP A 183 -16.23 -9.24 -10.22
CA ASP A 183 -15.50 -8.49 -11.23
C ASP A 183 -14.60 -7.44 -10.56
N MET A 184 -13.29 -7.69 -10.59
CA MET A 184 -12.22 -6.83 -10.06
C MET A 184 -12.54 -6.28 -8.65
N PRO A 185 -12.60 -7.16 -7.64
CA PRO A 185 -12.80 -6.77 -6.26
C PRO A 185 -11.74 -5.78 -5.80
N ASN A 186 -12.15 -4.90 -4.89
CA ASN A 186 -11.24 -3.93 -4.29
C ASN A 186 -11.67 -3.65 -2.86
N VAL A 187 -10.69 -3.52 -1.98
CA VAL A 187 -10.89 -3.06 -0.62
C VAL A 187 -9.82 -2.05 -0.27
N TRP A 188 -10.22 -0.95 0.35
CA TRP A 188 -9.30 -0.04 1.01
C TRP A 188 -9.51 -0.18 2.50
N ILE A 189 -8.44 -0.46 3.23
CA ILE A 189 -8.49 -0.80 4.64
C ILE A 189 -7.54 0.06 5.47
N THR A 190 -7.87 0.18 6.75
CA THR A 190 -7.04 0.81 7.77
C THR A 190 -7.10 0.01 9.07
N HIS A 191 -6.21 0.32 10.00
CA HIS A 191 -6.02 -0.40 11.24
C HIS A 191 -5.51 0.57 12.31
N PRO A 192 -5.82 0.40 13.62
CA PRO A 192 -5.34 1.26 14.69
C PRO A 192 -3.82 1.45 14.74
N VAL A 193 -3.04 0.52 14.19
CA VAL A 193 -1.57 0.65 14.05
C VAL A 193 -1.15 1.82 13.16
N TYR A 194 -2.08 2.32 12.35
CA TYR A 194 -1.95 3.46 11.46
C TYR A 194 -2.67 4.69 11.98
N ALA A 195 -3.00 4.75 13.28
CA ALA A 195 -3.53 5.94 13.93
C ALA A 195 -2.41 6.62 14.74
N THR A 196 -2.35 7.95 14.66
CA THR A 196 -1.30 8.75 15.31
C THR A 196 -1.35 8.63 16.84
N ASP A 197 -2.55 8.65 17.41
CA ASP A 197 -2.75 8.72 18.86
C ASP A 197 -2.76 7.36 19.56
N ALA A 198 -2.94 6.26 18.82
CA ALA A 198 -3.16 4.94 19.40
C ALA A 198 -1.93 4.33 20.10
N TRP A 199 -0.73 4.90 19.90
CA TRP A 199 0.54 4.27 20.30
C TRP A 199 1.54 5.24 20.94
N GLN A 200 1.07 6.35 21.51
CA GLN A 200 1.93 7.22 22.31
C GLN A 200 2.60 6.40 23.43
N ASP A 201 3.92 6.54 23.55
CA ASP A 201 4.81 5.81 24.48
C ASP A 201 4.81 4.27 24.39
N LYS A 202 4.09 3.67 23.43
CA LYS A 202 3.96 2.21 23.26
C LYS A 202 4.71 1.68 22.03
N LYS A 203 5.95 2.12 21.86
CA LYS A 203 6.74 1.86 20.64
C LYS A 203 6.93 0.36 20.32
N ASN A 204 7.24 -0.46 21.33
CA ASN A 204 7.50 -1.90 21.12
C ASN A 204 6.21 -2.66 20.80
N GLU A 205 5.12 -2.33 21.50
CA GLU A 205 3.80 -2.90 21.21
C GLU A 205 3.35 -2.57 19.79
N ARG A 206 3.55 -1.32 19.34
CA ARG A 206 3.26 -0.91 17.97
C ARG A 206 4.08 -1.70 16.95
N LEU A 207 5.37 -1.93 17.20
CA LEU A 207 6.20 -2.72 16.28
C LEU A 207 5.67 -4.15 16.13
N ASN A 208 5.32 -4.80 17.25
CA ASN A 208 4.75 -6.14 17.24
C ASN A 208 3.39 -6.16 16.51
N ALA A 209 2.53 -5.18 16.76
CA ALA A 209 1.27 -5.02 16.05
C ALA A 209 1.48 -4.80 14.54
N THR A 210 2.43 -3.95 14.15
CA THR A 210 2.78 -3.74 12.73
C THR A 210 3.24 -5.04 12.07
N ILE A 211 4.02 -5.86 12.77
CA ILE A 211 4.45 -7.17 12.25
C ILE A 211 3.25 -8.11 12.06
N GLY A 212 2.34 -8.21 13.04
CA GLY A 212 1.12 -9.03 12.94
C GLY A 212 0.25 -8.62 11.75
N VAL A 213 -0.07 -7.33 11.66
CA VAL A 213 -0.81 -6.70 10.56
C VAL A 213 -0.15 -6.97 9.20
N THR A 214 1.19 -6.92 9.13
CA THR A 214 1.95 -7.27 7.91
C THR A 214 1.73 -8.73 7.52
N GLN A 215 1.73 -9.67 8.48
CA GLN A 215 1.52 -11.09 8.17
C GLN A 215 0.09 -11.37 7.71
N GLU A 216 -0.91 -10.69 8.28
CA GLU A 216 -2.30 -10.80 7.85
C GLU A 216 -2.49 -10.33 6.40
N ILE A 217 -1.99 -9.13 6.06
CA ILE A 217 -2.03 -8.64 4.67
C ILE A 217 -1.29 -9.59 3.73
N ARG A 218 -0.12 -10.11 4.13
CA ARG A 218 0.62 -11.11 3.34
C ARG A 218 -0.23 -12.35 3.08
N GLY A 219 -0.95 -12.85 4.09
CA GLY A 219 -1.87 -13.97 3.95
C GLY A 219 -2.96 -13.70 2.92
N TRP A 220 -3.61 -12.53 2.98
CA TRP A 220 -4.64 -12.13 2.02
C TRP A 220 -4.09 -12.00 0.60
N LEU A 221 -2.95 -11.34 0.41
CA LEU A 221 -2.31 -11.21 -0.90
C LEU A 221 -1.97 -12.59 -1.49
N TYR A 222 -1.47 -13.50 -0.66
CA TYR A 222 -1.16 -14.86 -1.09
C TYR A 222 -2.43 -15.64 -1.47
N THR A 223 -3.50 -15.54 -0.69
CA THR A 223 -4.80 -16.17 -1.01
C THR A 223 -5.30 -15.71 -2.37
N VAL A 224 -5.27 -14.41 -2.66
CA VAL A 224 -5.72 -13.86 -3.96
C VAL A 224 -4.75 -14.23 -5.10
N ALA A 225 -3.45 -14.33 -4.81
CA ALA A 225 -2.43 -14.59 -5.82
C ALA A 225 -2.18 -16.08 -6.13
N ARG A 226 -2.84 -17.00 -5.41
CA ARG A 226 -2.84 -18.45 -5.68
C ARG A 226 -3.53 -18.79 -6.99
#